data_AF-A0A961EVI3-F1
#
_entry.id   AF-A0A961EVI3-F1
#
_cell.length_a   1.000
_cell.length_b   1.000
_cell.length_c   1.000
_cell.angle_alpha   90.00
_cell.angle_beta   90.00
_cell.angle_gamma   90.00
#
_symmetry.space_group_name_H-M   'P 1'
#
loop_
_entity.id
_entity.type
_entity.pdbx_description
1 polymer ?
#
loop_
_entity_poly.entity_id
_entity_poly.type
_entity_poly.pdbx_seq_one_letter_code
_entity_poly.pdbx_strand_id
1 'polypeptide(L)'
;MVSLSLLSTQHLGAQVDLDETDESAVAVINQFMEALMSGDFDSSAKAVLPFVHASLQTADRSSMDQDTLNYQFKKAQANAQFYRVPVQITRVQELRTTEIGHPSRGNYQKGTERKYWIAKKEGQAGLPAPLVVFFPEDGGQPTISYMGSL
;
A
#
# COMPACT_ATOMS: atom_id res chain seq x y z
N MET A 1 -34.94 -42.08 -14.31
CA MET A 1 -33.49 -41.93 -14.51
C MET A 1 -33.28 -40.81 -15.52
N VAL A 2 -33.15 -39.56 -15.04
CA VAL A 2 -32.60 -38.44 -15.82
C VAL A 2 -31.79 -37.61 -14.84
N SER A 3 -30.48 -37.65 -15.05
CA SER A 3 -29.48 -36.85 -14.37
C SER A 3 -29.67 -35.38 -14.76
N LEU A 4 -29.74 -34.47 -13.80
CA LEU A 4 -29.72 -33.04 -14.05
C LEU A 4 -28.46 -32.45 -13.43
N SER A 5 -27.63 -31.91 -14.32
CA SER A 5 -26.26 -31.44 -14.14
C SER A 5 -26.01 -30.63 -12.88
N LEU A 6 -24.87 -30.92 -12.24
CA LEU A 6 -24.20 -29.99 -11.34
C LEU A 6 -23.90 -28.69 -12.11
N LEU A 7 -24.56 -27.61 -11.73
CA LEU A 7 -24.07 -26.26 -11.99
C LEU A 7 -22.77 -26.08 -11.19
N SER A 8 -21.65 -26.14 -11.90
CA SER A 8 -20.38 -25.64 -11.41
C SER A 8 -20.51 -24.14 -11.24
N THR A 9 -20.78 -23.69 -10.01
CA THR A 9 -20.61 -22.30 -9.62
C THR A 9 -19.13 -21.97 -9.67
N GLN A 10 -18.70 -21.42 -10.80
CA GLN A 10 -17.39 -20.79 -10.93
C GLN A 10 -17.29 -19.68 -9.86
N HIS A 11 -16.26 -19.77 -9.02
CA HIS A 11 -15.93 -18.75 -8.02
C HIS A 11 -15.46 -17.49 -8.78
N LEU A 12 -16.38 -16.58 -9.09
CA LEU A 12 -16.00 -15.21 -9.47
C LEU A 12 -15.42 -14.53 -8.23
N GLY A 13 -14.12 -14.27 -8.22
CA GLY A 13 -13.53 -13.35 -7.26
C GLY A 13 -14.26 -12.02 -7.36
N ALA A 14 -14.82 -11.55 -6.24
CA ALA A 14 -15.55 -10.29 -6.20
C ALA A 14 -14.67 -9.17 -6.76
N GLN A 15 -15.14 -8.53 -7.83
CA GLN A 15 -14.51 -7.31 -8.34
C GLN A 15 -14.75 -6.21 -7.31
N VAL A 16 -13.67 -5.62 -6.81
CA VAL A 16 -13.77 -4.48 -5.90
C VAL A 16 -14.21 -3.27 -6.73
N ASP A 17 -15.29 -2.63 -6.31
CA ASP A 17 -15.71 -1.36 -6.89
C ASP A 17 -14.79 -0.26 -6.33
N LEU A 18 -14.06 0.40 -7.23
CA LEU A 18 -13.07 1.43 -6.88
C LEU A 18 -13.62 2.79 -7.29
N ASP A 19 -13.57 3.75 -6.38
CA ASP A 19 -13.91 5.15 -6.66
C ASP A 19 -12.70 5.95 -7.18
N GLU A 20 -12.90 7.22 -7.55
CA GLU A 20 -11.81 8.11 -8.00
C GLU A 20 -10.71 8.29 -6.94
N THR A 21 -11.07 8.26 -5.65
CA THR A 21 -10.10 8.34 -4.56
C THR A 21 -9.21 7.09 -4.55
N ASP A 22 -9.79 5.91 -4.78
CA ASP A 22 -9.08 4.65 -4.85
C ASP A 22 -8.16 4.57 -6.09
N GLU A 23 -8.53 5.16 -7.22
CA GLU A 23 -7.67 5.25 -8.40
C GLU A 23 -6.36 5.99 -8.10
N SER A 24 -6.44 7.11 -7.38
CA SER A 24 -5.27 7.88 -6.96
C SER A 24 -4.35 7.09 -6.02
N ALA A 25 -4.93 6.30 -5.10
CA ALA A 25 -4.16 5.40 -4.26
C ALA A 25 -3.51 4.26 -5.05
N VAL A 26 -4.23 3.64 -6.00
CA VAL A 26 -3.68 2.59 -6.85
C VAL A 26 -2.49 3.10 -7.65
N ALA A 27 -2.54 4.34 -8.15
CA ALA A 27 -1.41 4.96 -8.84
C ALA A 27 -0.18 5.09 -7.93
N VAL A 28 -0.34 5.63 -6.71
CA VAL A 28 0.76 5.75 -5.74
C VAL A 28 1.30 4.40 -5.29
N ILE A 29 0.41 3.42 -5.06
CA ILE A 29 0.80 2.06 -4.68
C ILE A 29 1.63 1.40 -5.79
N ASN A 30 1.25 1.54 -7.06
CA ASN A 30 2.04 1.00 -8.18
C ASN A 30 3.45 1.59 -8.21
N GLN A 31 3.57 2.91 -8.13
CA GLN A 31 4.87 3.60 -8.13
C GLN A 31 5.72 3.20 -6.91
N PHE A 32 5.10 3.06 -5.75
CA PHE A 32 5.76 2.57 -4.54
C PHE A 32 6.25 1.12 -4.69
N MET A 33 5.44 0.22 -5.26
CA MET A 33 5.83 -1.18 -5.49
C MET A 33 6.97 -1.30 -6.50
N GLU A 34 6.96 -0.49 -7.57
CA GLU A 34 8.06 -0.39 -8.52
C GLU A 34 9.34 0.11 -7.84
N ALA A 35 9.25 1.14 -6.99
CA ALA A 35 10.37 1.67 -6.22
C ALA A 35 10.92 0.65 -5.19
N LEU A 36 10.07 -0.17 -4.55
CA LEU A 36 10.52 -1.25 -3.68
C LEU A 36 11.38 -2.29 -4.43
N MET A 37 11.13 -2.49 -5.72
CA MET A 37 11.81 -3.48 -6.56
C MET A 37 12.93 -2.88 -7.42
N SER A 38 13.23 -1.58 -7.28
CA SER A 38 14.09 -0.85 -8.22
C SER A 38 15.59 -1.12 -8.07
N GLY A 39 16.02 -1.90 -7.07
CA GLY A 39 17.43 -2.18 -6.84
C GLY A 39 17.73 -2.81 -5.49
N ASP A 40 18.94 -2.58 -4.99
CA ASP A 40 19.35 -2.99 -3.66
C ASP A 40 18.60 -2.23 -2.54
N PHE A 41 18.85 -2.63 -1.29
CA PHE A 41 18.20 -2.08 -0.10
C PHE A 41 18.28 -0.55 -0.03
N ASP A 42 19.47 0.01 -0.21
CA ASP A 42 19.69 1.45 -0.08
C ASP A 42 19.08 2.25 -1.25
N SER A 43 19.18 1.71 -2.46
CA SER A 43 18.64 2.34 -3.67
C SER A 43 17.12 2.38 -3.63
N SER A 44 16.49 1.26 -3.28
CA SER A 44 15.02 1.17 -3.12
C SER A 44 14.53 2.00 -1.93
N ALA A 45 15.27 2.06 -0.81
CA ALA A 45 14.91 2.90 0.35
C ALA A 45 14.85 4.39 -0.02
N LYS A 46 15.74 4.86 -0.90
CA LYS A 46 15.69 6.24 -1.44
C LYS A 46 14.57 6.42 -2.45
N ALA A 47 14.37 5.44 -3.32
CA ALA A 47 13.36 5.51 -4.37
C ALA A 47 11.92 5.60 -3.82
N VAL A 48 11.64 5.03 -2.65
CA VAL A 48 10.30 5.09 -2.04
C VAL A 48 9.98 6.41 -1.34
N LEU A 49 10.98 7.25 -1.03
CA LEU A 49 10.79 8.47 -0.23
C LEU A 49 9.70 9.42 -0.76
N PRO A 50 9.54 9.64 -2.08
CA PRO A 50 8.48 10.50 -2.61
C PRO A 50 7.06 9.98 -2.35
N PHE A 51 6.90 8.69 -2.06
CA PHE A 51 5.59 8.03 -1.93
C PHE A 51 5.19 7.80 -0.48
N VAL A 52 6.12 7.88 0.47
CA VAL A 52 5.86 7.64 1.89
C VAL A 52 5.62 8.94 2.63
N HIS A 53 4.66 8.94 3.56
CA HIS A 53 4.32 10.13 4.32
C HIS A 53 5.52 10.63 5.15
N ALA A 54 5.66 11.94 5.28
CA ALA A 54 6.77 12.59 6.00
C ALA A 54 6.85 12.26 7.50
N SER A 55 5.84 11.61 8.08
CA SER A 55 5.91 11.10 9.46
C SER A 55 6.80 9.86 9.59
N LEU A 56 7.04 9.14 8.49
CA LEU A 56 7.86 7.92 8.44
C LEU A 56 9.31 8.20 8.02
N GLN A 57 9.66 9.49 7.97
CA GLN A 57 10.94 9.97 7.48
C GLN A 57 11.71 10.68 8.57
N THR A 58 13.03 10.77 8.38
CA THR A 58 13.89 11.68 9.14
C THR A 58 13.41 13.12 8.98
N ALA A 59 13.76 13.98 9.95
CA ALA A 59 13.30 15.37 9.97
C ALA A 59 13.75 16.17 8.74
N ASP A 60 14.90 15.82 8.17
CA ASP A 60 15.49 16.41 6.96
C ASP A 60 15.01 15.77 5.65
N ARG A 61 14.11 14.77 5.71
CA ARG A 61 13.56 14.05 4.55
C ARG A 61 14.59 13.32 3.70
N SER A 62 15.80 13.08 4.21
CA SER A 62 16.84 12.38 3.45
C SER A 62 16.71 10.86 3.49
N SER A 63 15.95 10.32 4.44
CA SER A 63 15.75 8.89 4.66
C SER A 63 14.43 8.60 5.36
N MET A 64 13.99 7.34 5.34
CA MET A 64 13.02 6.84 6.31
C MET A 64 13.63 6.87 7.72
N ASP A 65 12.78 7.01 8.73
CA ASP A 65 13.22 6.85 10.12
C ASP A 65 13.70 5.41 10.38
N GLN A 66 14.53 5.23 11.41
CA GLN A 66 15.22 3.97 11.67
C GLN A 66 14.26 2.81 11.98
N ASP A 67 13.15 3.07 12.66
CA ASP A 67 12.17 2.03 12.99
C ASP A 67 11.38 1.62 11.75
N THR A 68 10.95 2.60 10.96
CA THR A 68 10.31 2.35 9.65
C THR A 68 11.24 1.54 8.75
N LEU A 69 12.52 1.91 8.67
CA LEU A 69 13.50 1.22 7.83
C LEU A 69 13.68 -0.25 8.24
N ASN A 70 13.88 -0.49 9.55
CA ASN A 70 14.24 -1.80 10.08
C ASN A 70 13.07 -2.78 10.15
N TYR A 71 11.85 -2.29 10.42
CA TYR A 71 10.69 -3.15 10.69
C TYR A 71 9.65 -3.14 9.59
N GLN A 72 9.44 -2.01 8.91
CA GLN A 72 8.42 -1.92 7.86
C GLN A 72 9.02 -2.10 6.48
N PHE A 73 9.95 -1.21 6.10
CA PHE A 73 10.52 -1.17 4.76
C PHE A 73 11.26 -2.46 4.43
N LYS A 74 12.15 -2.93 5.30
CA LYS A 74 12.89 -4.19 5.09
C LYS A 74 11.98 -5.36 4.74
N LYS A 75 10.84 -5.46 5.43
CA LYS A 75 9.84 -6.50 5.19
C LYS A 75 9.11 -6.28 3.87
N ALA A 76 8.65 -5.05 3.62
CA ALA A 76 7.96 -4.68 2.40
C ALA A 76 8.80 -4.94 1.15
N GLN A 77 10.08 -4.54 1.16
CA GLN A 77 11.03 -4.76 0.07
C GLN A 77 11.24 -6.25 -0.21
N ALA A 78 11.51 -7.04 0.83
CA ALA A 78 11.74 -8.48 0.69
C ALA A 78 10.51 -9.23 0.13
N ASN A 79 9.31 -8.76 0.45
CA ASN A 79 8.06 -9.41 0.09
C ASN A 79 7.41 -8.88 -1.20
N ALA A 80 7.80 -7.69 -1.67
CA ALA A 80 7.21 -7.05 -2.85
C ALA A 80 7.14 -7.98 -4.07
N GLN A 81 8.17 -8.80 -4.27
CA GLN A 81 8.27 -9.78 -5.35
C GLN A 81 7.14 -10.82 -5.40
N PHE A 82 6.41 -11.05 -4.30
CA PHE A 82 5.33 -12.03 -4.23
C PHE A 82 3.97 -11.46 -4.66
N TYR A 83 3.85 -10.14 -4.84
CA TYR A 83 2.60 -9.46 -5.17
C TYR A 83 2.50 -9.11 -6.65
N ARG A 84 1.27 -8.93 -7.15
CA ARG A 84 1.04 -8.54 -8.56
C ARG A 84 1.49 -7.09 -8.77
N VAL A 85 2.16 -6.84 -9.90
CA VAL A 85 2.53 -5.51 -10.39
C VAL A 85 2.25 -5.49 -11.90
N PRO A 86 1.35 -4.62 -12.42
CA PRO A 86 0.52 -3.66 -11.68
C PRO A 86 -0.34 -4.29 -10.59
N VAL A 87 -0.61 -3.53 -9.52
CA VAL A 87 -1.32 -4.04 -8.36
C VAL A 87 -2.77 -4.36 -8.69
N GLN A 88 -3.24 -5.49 -8.15
CA GLN A 88 -4.65 -5.84 -8.17
C GLN A 88 -5.17 -5.74 -6.75
N ILE A 89 -6.08 -4.78 -6.50
CA ILE A 89 -6.69 -4.59 -5.19
C ILE A 89 -7.78 -5.63 -4.98
N THR A 90 -7.72 -6.34 -3.85
CA THR A 90 -8.72 -7.37 -3.47
C THR A 90 -9.68 -6.90 -2.40
N ARG A 91 -9.34 -5.81 -1.70
CA ARG A 91 -10.18 -5.19 -0.67
C ARG A 91 -9.74 -3.76 -0.42
N VAL A 92 -10.71 -2.88 -0.20
CA VAL A 92 -10.52 -1.54 0.35
C VAL A 92 -11.23 -1.46 1.70
N GLN A 93 -10.63 -0.76 2.66
CA GLN A 93 -11.27 -0.45 3.93
C GLN A 93 -10.91 0.97 4.33
N GLU A 94 -11.91 1.84 4.43
CA GLU A 94 -11.75 3.13 5.10
C GLU A 94 -11.52 2.92 6.59
N LEU A 95 -10.53 3.60 7.14
CA LEU A 95 -10.20 3.52 8.56
C LEU A 95 -10.89 4.66 9.31
N ARG A 96 -10.19 5.78 9.45
CA ARG A 96 -10.63 6.93 10.22
C ARG A 96 -10.03 8.19 9.63
N THR A 97 -10.72 9.31 9.86
CA THR A 97 -10.06 10.62 9.84
C THR A 97 -9.05 10.65 11.00
N THR A 98 -7.85 11.09 10.71
CA THR A 98 -6.72 11.08 11.63
C THR A 98 -5.81 12.26 11.39
N GLU A 99 -4.86 12.40 12.29
CA GLU A 99 -3.79 13.38 12.23
C GLU A 99 -2.49 12.58 12.28
N ILE A 100 -1.59 12.86 11.34
CA ILE A 100 -0.32 12.15 11.20
C ILE A 100 0.82 13.15 11.22
N GLY A 101 1.96 12.74 11.78
CA GLY A 101 3.12 13.62 11.99
C GLY A 101 3.03 14.43 13.29
N HIS A 102 3.93 15.40 13.44
CA HIS A 102 4.06 16.19 14.66
C HIS A 102 4.03 17.69 14.34
N PRO A 103 3.19 18.50 15.01
CA PRO A 103 3.03 19.93 14.68
C PRO A 103 4.33 20.73 14.64
N SER A 104 5.26 20.44 15.55
CA SER A 104 6.56 21.13 15.60
C SER A 104 7.60 20.66 14.56
N ARG A 105 7.30 19.64 13.75
CA ARG A 105 8.24 19.05 12.77
C ARG A 105 7.88 19.35 11.32
N GLY A 106 6.84 20.14 11.07
CA GLY A 106 6.41 20.51 9.72
C GLY A 106 5.97 19.32 8.84
N ASN A 107 5.61 18.18 9.45
CA ASN A 107 4.99 17.02 8.76
C ASN A 107 3.59 16.70 9.29
N TYR A 108 3.00 17.63 10.03
CA TYR A 108 1.66 17.44 10.53
C TYR A 108 0.65 17.65 9.41
N GLN A 109 -0.20 16.65 9.17
CA GLN A 109 -1.32 16.73 8.25
C GLN A 109 -2.55 16.04 8.86
N LYS A 110 -3.72 16.56 8.55
CA LYS A 110 -5.02 15.94 8.85
C LYS A 110 -5.60 15.36 7.57
N GLY A 111 -6.24 14.20 7.68
CA GLY A 111 -6.62 13.40 6.52
C GLY A 111 -7.36 12.13 6.89
N THR A 112 -7.64 11.30 5.90
CA THR A 112 -8.28 10.00 6.08
C THR A 112 -7.32 8.89 5.66
N GLU A 113 -7.29 7.79 6.41
CA GLU A 113 -6.55 6.59 6.00
C GLU A 113 -7.48 5.54 5.39
N ARG A 114 -7.04 4.92 4.28
CA ARG A 114 -7.66 3.72 3.72
C ARG A 114 -6.63 2.59 3.60
N LYS A 115 -7.07 1.35 3.82
CA LYS A 115 -6.26 0.13 3.61
C LYS A 115 -6.59 -0.52 2.28
N TYR A 116 -5.55 -0.88 1.54
CA TYR A 116 -5.63 -1.53 0.23
C TYR A 116 -4.92 -2.88 0.26
N TRP A 117 -5.67 -3.98 0.15
CA TRP A 117 -5.10 -5.33 0.09
C TRP A 117 -4.64 -5.66 -1.32
N ILE A 118 -3.36 -6.01 -1.47
CA ILE A 118 -2.74 -6.30 -2.76
C ILE A 118 -2.74 -7.80 -3.00
N ALA A 119 -3.27 -8.22 -4.15
CA ALA A 119 -3.26 -9.63 -4.57
C ALA A 119 -1.84 -10.16 -4.71
N LYS A 120 -1.63 -11.41 -4.29
CA LYS A 120 -0.42 -12.16 -4.59
C LYS A 120 -0.39 -12.64 -6.04
N LYS A 121 0.81 -12.91 -6.57
CA LYS A 121 0.99 -13.63 -7.83
C LYS A 121 0.37 -15.02 -7.71
N GLU A 122 -0.05 -15.58 -8.84
CA GLU A 122 -0.61 -16.93 -8.87
C GLU A 122 0.41 -17.96 -8.34
N GLY A 123 -0.07 -18.92 -7.56
CA GLY A 123 0.78 -19.95 -6.93
C GLY A 123 1.58 -19.48 -5.71
N GLN A 124 1.57 -18.20 -5.34
CA GLN A 124 2.22 -17.72 -4.12
C GLN A 124 1.36 -17.99 -2.88
N ALA A 125 1.97 -18.62 -1.86
CA ALA A 125 1.29 -18.95 -0.63
C ALA A 125 0.95 -17.71 0.22
N GLY A 126 -0.13 -17.80 1.00
CA GLY A 126 -0.57 -16.76 1.93
C GLY A 126 -1.63 -15.82 1.38
N LEU A 127 -2.14 -14.95 2.25
CA LEU A 127 -3.23 -14.02 1.93
C LEU A 127 -2.68 -12.71 1.32
N PRO A 128 -3.52 -11.96 0.58
CA PRO A 128 -3.26 -10.56 0.26
C PRO A 128 -2.85 -9.75 1.51
N ALA A 129 -1.93 -8.81 1.35
CA ALA A 129 -1.48 -7.95 2.45
C ALA A 129 -1.86 -6.49 2.19
N PRO A 130 -2.23 -5.74 3.24
CA PRO A 130 -2.59 -4.35 3.10
C PRO A 130 -1.38 -3.41 3.07
N LEU A 131 -1.51 -2.34 2.28
CA LEU A 131 -0.87 -1.05 2.53
C LEU A 131 -1.89 -0.07 3.13
N VAL A 132 -1.43 0.90 3.93
CA VAL A 132 -2.26 2.03 4.35
C VAL A 132 -1.83 3.26 3.55
N VAL A 133 -2.80 3.90 2.91
CA VAL A 133 -2.65 5.16 2.20
C VAL A 133 -3.38 6.25 2.98
N PHE A 134 -2.70 7.37 3.18
CA PHE A 134 -3.21 8.58 3.80
C PHE A 134 -3.59 9.60 2.74
N PHE A 135 -4.78 10.16 2.86
CA PHE A 135 -5.37 11.17 1.99
C PHE A 135 -5.49 12.49 2.77
N PRO A 136 -4.69 13.52 2.44
CA PRO A 136 -4.79 14.83 3.09
C PRO A 136 -6.18 15.48 2.91
N GLU A 137 -6.70 16.12 3.98
CA GLU A 137 -7.97 16.88 3.92
C GLU A 137 -7.90 18.10 2.99
N ASP A 138 -6.70 18.61 2.72
CA ASP A 138 -6.46 19.75 1.82
C ASP A 138 -6.47 19.37 0.33
N GLY A 139 -6.72 18.10 0.00
CA GLY A 139 -6.70 17.59 -1.37
C GLY A 139 -5.30 17.35 -1.93
N GLY A 140 -4.27 17.38 -1.08
CA GLY A 140 -2.90 17.03 -1.45
C GLY A 140 -2.76 15.58 -1.94
N GLN A 141 -1.58 15.27 -2.50
CA GLN A 141 -1.30 13.94 -3.04
C GLN A 141 -1.35 12.86 -1.94
N PRO A 142 -1.99 11.71 -2.19
CA PRO A 142 -1.99 10.61 -1.23
C PRO A 142 -0.59 10.01 -1.04
N THR A 143 -0.31 9.50 0.16
CA THR A 143 0.99 8.92 0.52
C THR A 143 0.83 7.64 1.32
N ILE A 144 1.83 6.76 1.28
CA ILE A 144 1.87 5.55 2.11
C ILE A 144 2.14 5.95 3.56
N SER A 145 1.20 5.68 4.48
CA SER A 145 1.36 5.92 5.92
C SER A 145 1.74 4.68 6.72
N TYR A 146 1.63 3.48 6.12
CA TYR A 146 2.09 2.24 6.73
C TYR A 146 2.30 1.13 5.69
N MET A 147 3.40 0.38 5.83
CA MET A 147 3.81 -0.68 4.89
C MET A 147 4.27 -1.98 5.58
N GLY A 148 4.25 -2.05 6.91
CA GLY A 148 4.77 -3.21 7.66
C GLY A 148 3.99 -4.52 7.50
N SER A 149 2.87 -4.54 6.76
CA SER A 149 2.11 -5.76 6.50
C SER A 149 2.57 -6.51 5.26
N LEU A 150 3.23 -5.85 4.30
CA LEU A 150 3.72 -6.50 3.08
C LEU A 150 4.67 -7.65 3.37
#